data_AF-A0A7W0XEN2-F1
#
_entry.id   AF-A0A7W0XEN2-F1
#
_cell.length_a   1.000
_cell.length_b   1.000
_cell.length_c   1.000
_cell.angle_alpha   90.00
_cell.angle_beta   90.00
_cell.angle_gamma   90.00
#
_symmetry.space_group_name_H-M   'P 1'
#
loop_
_entity.id
_entity.type
_entity.pdbx_description
1 polymer ?
#
loop_
_entity_poly.entity_id
_entity_poly.type
_entity_poly.pdbx_seq_one_letter_code
_entity_poly.pdbx_strand_id
1 'polypeptide(L)'
;MVLLIALIALVPLIPNLPFVTAAKLAVWKRLLACFYGGLYEEILTRLFLVTLIAWLANKAFRKTNARLSPAAFWISNFVVAILFGLGHLPSASLVMPITPLVVAVALSFNGIAAVAFGVLYRKRGLEAAMIAHFTADFVIYVVGPALLRT
;
A
#
# COMPACT_ATOMS: atom_id res chain seq x y z
N MET A 1 3.23 0.41 13.36
CA MET A 1 2.79 0.00 14.71
C MET A 1 1.26 0.07 14.85
N VAL A 2 0.61 1.25 14.78
CA VAL A 2 -0.86 1.35 14.91
C VAL A 2 -1.63 0.47 13.92
N LEU A 3 -1.28 0.51 12.63
CA LEU A 3 -1.92 -0.34 11.61
C LEU A 3 -1.74 -1.84 11.87
N LEU A 4 -0.57 -2.25 12.37
CA LEU A 4 -0.33 -3.66 12.72
C LEU A 4 -1.22 -4.12 13.88
N ILE A 5 -1.34 -3.30 14.93
CA ILE A 5 -2.20 -3.62 16.08
C ILE A 5 -3.66 -3.75 15.63
N ALA A 6 -4.14 -2.82 14.79
CA ALA A 6 -5.48 -2.88 14.25
C ALA A 6 -5.71 -4.11 13.33
N LEU A 7 -4.70 -4.52 12.55
CA LEU A 7 -4.76 -5.77 11.78
C LEU A 7 -4.81 -7.01 12.68
N ILE A 8 -4.03 -7.03 13.78
CA ILE A 8 -4.07 -8.12 14.77
C ILE A 8 -5.46 -8.22 15.41
N ALA A 9 -6.07 -7.08 15.77
CA ALA A 9 -7.43 -7.04 16.34
C ALA A 9 -8.51 -7.58 15.37
N LEU A 10 -8.25 -7.57 14.06
CA LEU A 10 -9.15 -8.12 13.04
C LEU A 10 -8.99 -9.63 12.80
N VAL A 11 -7.94 -10.27 13.33
CA VAL A 11 -7.68 -11.70 13.10
C VAL A 11 -8.85 -12.60 13.52
N PRO A 12 -9.57 -12.39 14.64
CA PRO A 12 -10.72 -13.21 14.99
C PRO A 12 -11.87 -13.13 13.97
N LEU A 13 -12.00 -11.99 13.27
CA LEU A 13 -13.02 -11.76 12.24
C LEU A 13 -12.56 -12.21 10.85
N ILE A 14 -11.26 -12.15 10.59
CA ILE A 14 -10.62 -12.46 9.31
C ILE A 14 -9.37 -13.33 9.58
N PRO A 15 -9.54 -14.64 9.87
CA PRO A 15 -8.43 -15.48 10.34
C PRO A 15 -7.34 -15.72 9.29
N ASN A 16 -7.66 -15.56 8.02
CA ASN A 16 -6.75 -15.80 6.90
C ASN A 16 -6.15 -14.51 6.31
N LEU A 17 -6.07 -13.43 7.10
CA LEU A 17 -5.39 -12.20 6.69
C LEU A 17 -3.99 -12.54 6.09
N PRO A 18 -3.55 -11.84 5.03
CA PRO A 18 -2.33 -12.21 4.31
C PRO A 18 -1.09 -12.38 5.21
N PHE A 19 -0.91 -11.53 6.22
CA PHE A 19 0.22 -11.65 7.15
C PHE A 19 0.12 -12.88 8.08
N VAL A 20 -1.09 -13.32 8.43
CA VAL A 20 -1.33 -14.56 9.19
C VAL A 20 -0.97 -15.76 8.33
N THR A 21 -1.40 -15.77 7.06
CA THR A 21 -1.06 -16.84 6.12
C THR A 21 0.45 -16.87 5.85
N ALA A 22 1.08 -15.69 5.69
CA ALA A 22 2.52 -15.55 5.51
C ALA A 22 3.34 -16.03 6.72
N ALA A 23 2.75 -16.13 7.92
CA ALA A 23 3.42 -16.67 9.11
C ALA A 23 3.91 -18.12 8.93
N LYS A 24 3.32 -18.86 7.97
CA LYS A 24 3.71 -20.23 7.59
C LYS A 24 4.92 -20.26 6.66
N LEU A 25 5.31 -19.13 6.08
CA LEU A 25 6.44 -19.04 5.15
C LEU A 25 7.75 -18.78 5.89
N ALA A 26 8.86 -19.25 5.30
CA ALA A 26 10.20 -18.93 5.78
C ALA A 26 10.44 -17.42 5.78
N VAL A 27 11.18 -16.93 6.79
CA VAL A 27 11.44 -15.48 6.99
C VAL A 27 12.03 -14.82 5.76
N TRP A 28 12.94 -15.49 5.05
CA TRP A 28 13.55 -14.94 3.84
C TRP A 28 12.55 -14.68 2.71
N LYS A 29 11.50 -15.52 2.56
CA LYS A 29 10.42 -15.30 1.58
C LYS A 29 9.60 -14.06 1.93
N ARG A 30 9.34 -13.86 3.23
CA ARG A 30 8.62 -12.70 3.76
C ARG A 30 9.43 -11.42 3.56
N LEU A 31 10.75 -11.47 3.74
CA LEU A 31 11.66 -10.37 3.44
C LEU A 31 11.67 -10.01 1.95
N LEU A 32 11.70 -11.00 1.05
CA LEU A 32 11.60 -10.74 -0.39
C LEU A 32 10.27 -10.09 -0.78
N ALA A 33 9.16 -10.45 -0.12
CA ALA A 33 7.88 -9.78 -0.33
C ALA A 33 7.94 -8.30 0.06
N CYS A 34 8.65 -7.95 1.14
CA CYS A 34 8.85 -6.55 1.55
C CYS A 34 9.64 -5.76 0.48
N PHE A 35 10.65 -6.37 -0.14
CA PHE A 35 11.38 -5.75 -1.26
C PHE A 35 10.50 -5.59 -2.50
N TYR A 36 9.66 -6.58 -2.79
CA TYR A 36 8.70 -6.49 -3.88
C TYR A 36 7.74 -5.32 -3.67
N GLY A 37 7.09 -5.21 -2.50
CA GLY A 37 6.23 -4.08 -2.14
C GLY A 37 6.98 -2.74 -2.24
N GLY A 38 8.12 -2.66 -1.56
CA GLY A 38 8.96 -1.46 -1.53
C GLY A 38 9.48 -1.01 -2.89
N LEU A 39 9.81 -1.90 -3.82
CA LEU A 39 10.40 -1.53 -5.11
C LEU A 39 9.38 -1.57 -6.24
N TYR A 40 8.83 -2.75 -6.52
CA TYR A 40 7.97 -2.97 -7.67
C TYR A 40 6.69 -2.14 -7.57
N GLU A 41 6.02 -2.19 -6.41
CA GLU A 41 4.74 -1.50 -6.27
C GLU A 41 4.92 0.01 -6.27
N GLU A 42 5.99 0.55 -5.67
CA GLU A 42 6.28 1.99 -5.71
C GLU A 42 6.64 2.49 -7.11
N ILE A 43 7.40 1.72 -7.91
CA ILE A 43 7.67 2.09 -9.30
C ILE A 43 6.37 2.15 -10.09
N LEU A 44 5.52 1.12 -9.98
CA LEU A 44 4.26 1.08 -10.71
C LEU A 44 3.31 2.20 -10.27
N THR A 45 3.18 2.43 -8.97
CA THR A 45 2.11 3.28 -8.46
C THR A 45 2.55 4.73 -8.29
N ARG A 46 3.76 5.00 -7.78
CA ARG A 46 4.22 6.36 -7.48
C ARG A 46 4.92 6.94 -8.70
N LEU A 47 5.91 6.23 -9.23
CA LEU A 47 6.64 6.72 -10.40
C LEU A 47 5.74 6.75 -11.64
N PHE A 48 5.00 5.67 -11.92
CA PHE A 48 4.15 5.60 -13.11
C PHE A 48 2.73 6.18 -12.88
N LEU A 49 1.87 5.56 -12.05
CA LEU A 49 0.45 5.96 -11.99
C LEU A 49 0.23 7.38 -11.43
N VAL A 50 0.81 7.75 -10.29
CA VAL A 50 0.62 9.09 -9.70
C VAL A 50 1.12 10.16 -10.68
N THR A 51 2.29 9.96 -11.28
CA THR A 51 2.86 10.90 -12.26
C THR A 51 1.98 11.02 -13.50
N LEU A 52 1.51 9.90 -14.06
CA LEU A 52 0.66 9.88 -15.25
C LEU A 52 -0.67 10.60 -15.00
N ILE A 53 -1.36 10.27 -13.89
CA ILE A 53 -2.65 10.89 -13.56
C ILE A 53 -2.49 12.37 -13.24
N ALA A 54 -1.42 12.74 -12.53
CA ALA A 54 -1.11 14.13 -12.21
C ALA A 54 -0.82 14.97 -13.47
N TRP A 55 -0.09 14.37 -14.42
CA TRP A 55 0.17 14.97 -15.72
C TRP A 55 -1.12 15.14 -16.55
N LEU A 56 -1.96 14.10 -16.63
CA LEU A 56 -3.25 14.18 -17.31
C LEU A 56 -4.16 15.25 -16.70
N ALA A 57 -4.23 15.31 -15.36
CA ALA A 57 -5.00 16.33 -14.66
C ALA A 57 -4.50 17.75 -14.99
N ASN A 58 -3.20 18.00 -14.92
CA ASN A 58 -2.64 19.30 -15.30
C ASN A 58 -2.91 19.67 -16.77
N LYS A 59 -2.80 18.70 -17.69
CA LYS A 59 -3.10 18.90 -19.12
C LYS A 59 -4.58 19.26 -19.35
N ALA A 60 -5.50 18.56 -18.67
CA ALA A 60 -6.94 18.83 -18.77
C ALA A 60 -7.30 20.24 -18.27
N PHE A 61 -6.64 20.74 -17.23
CA PHE A 61 -6.85 22.08 -16.69
C PHE A 61 -6.03 23.19 -17.38
N ARG A 62 -5.40 22.91 -18.54
CA ARG A 62 -4.63 23.86 -19.37
C ARG A 62 -3.58 24.66 -18.57
N LYS A 63 -3.00 24.07 -17.52
CA LYS A 63 -1.95 24.75 -16.75
C LYS A 63 -0.64 24.71 -17.53
N THR A 64 -0.15 25.89 -17.92
CA THR A 64 1.10 26.08 -18.67
C THR A 64 2.34 26.14 -17.78
N ASN A 65 2.18 26.27 -16.46
CA ASN A 65 3.28 26.24 -15.52
C ASN A 65 3.73 24.79 -15.24
N ALA A 66 5.06 24.56 -15.28
CA ALA A 66 5.68 23.25 -15.03
C ALA A 66 5.47 22.72 -13.59
N ARG A 67 4.91 23.52 -12.68
CA ARG A 67 4.73 23.16 -11.27
C ARG A 67 3.46 22.33 -11.08
N LEU A 68 3.61 21.13 -10.50
CA LEU A 68 2.49 20.28 -10.11
C LEU A 68 1.54 21.01 -9.15
N SER A 69 0.27 21.13 -9.53
CA SER A 69 -0.72 21.77 -8.67
C SER A 69 -1.04 20.88 -7.45
N PRO A 70 -1.26 21.47 -6.26
CA PRO A 70 -1.63 20.70 -5.07
C PRO A 70 -2.89 19.85 -5.26
N ALA A 71 -3.89 20.38 -5.97
CA ALA A 71 -5.12 19.66 -6.29
C ALA A 71 -4.86 18.45 -7.21
N ALA A 72 -4.11 18.63 -8.31
CA ALA A 72 -3.76 17.53 -9.21
C ALA A 72 -2.99 16.42 -8.48
N PHE A 73 -2.07 16.78 -7.60
CA PHE A 73 -1.39 15.79 -6.75
C PHE A 73 -2.37 15.01 -5.88
N TRP A 74 -3.22 15.69 -5.11
CA TRP A 74 -4.11 15.01 -4.17
C TRP A 74 -5.13 14.12 -4.89
N ILE A 75 -5.71 14.59 -5.98
CA ILE A 75 -6.62 13.78 -6.81
C ILE A 75 -5.89 12.51 -7.29
N SER A 76 -4.70 12.66 -7.85
CA SER A 76 -3.91 11.52 -8.34
C SER A 76 -3.55 10.56 -7.20
N ASN A 77 -3.13 11.09 -6.06
CA ASN A 77 -2.74 10.30 -4.90
C ASN A 77 -3.93 9.50 -4.32
N PHE A 78 -5.12 10.11 -4.22
CA PHE A 78 -6.31 9.41 -3.75
C PHE A 78 -6.80 8.36 -4.75
N VAL A 79 -6.79 8.67 -6.05
CA VAL A 79 -7.14 7.68 -7.09
C VAL A 79 -6.20 6.49 -7.02
N VAL A 80 -4.88 6.73 -6.95
CA VAL A 80 -3.90 5.64 -6.84
C VAL A 80 -4.02 4.89 -5.52
N ALA A 81 -4.35 5.55 -4.41
CA ALA A 81 -4.59 4.87 -3.14
C ALA A 81 -5.77 3.90 -3.18
N ILE A 82 -6.87 4.27 -3.87
CA ILE A 82 -8.01 3.37 -4.10
C ILE A 82 -7.58 2.21 -4.99
N LEU A 83 -6.92 2.49 -6.13
CA LEU A 83 -6.41 1.46 -7.04
C LEU A 83 -5.45 0.50 -6.34
N PHE A 84 -4.60 1.02 -5.45
CA PHE A 84 -3.66 0.23 -4.65
C PHE A 84 -4.41 -0.72 -3.72
N GLY A 85 -5.41 -0.24 -2.98
CA GLY A 85 -6.24 -1.10 -2.13
C GLY A 85 -7.02 -2.15 -2.92
N LEU A 86 -7.58 -1.79 -4.08
CA LEU A 86 -8.26 -2.75 -4.96
C LEU A 86 -7.28 -3.77 -5.56
N GLY A 87 -6.06 -3.34 -5.89
CA GLY A 87 -5.00 -4.19 -6.43
C GLY A 87 -4.55 -5.31 -5.48
N HIS A 88 -4.88 -5.20 -4.19
CA HIS A 88 -4.63 -6.24 -3.18
C HIS A 88 -5.74 -7.30 -3.11
N LEU A 89 -6.90 -7.09 -3.74
CA LEU A 89 -7.99 -8.08 -3.71
C LEU A 89 -7.68 -9.37 -4.48
N PRO A 90 -7.01 -9.35 -5.66
CA PRO A 90 -6.61 -10.57 -6.35
C PRO A 90 -5.63 -11.44 -5.57
N SER A 91 -4.72 -10.86 -4.78
CA SER A 91 -3.81 -11.64 -3.93
C SER A 91 -4.52 -12.16 -2.68
N ALA A 92 -5.42 -11.36 -2.09
CA ALA A 92 -6.26 -11.80 -0.98
C ALA A 92 -7.16 -12.99 -1.37
N SER A 93 -7.71 -13.01 -2.59
CA SER A 93 -8.62 -14.08 -3.03
C SER A 93 -7.96 -15.45 -3.11
N LEU A 94 -6.62 -15.51 -3.16
CA LEU A 94 -5.85 -16.75 -3.13
C LEU A 94 -5.86 -17.45 -1.76
N VAL A 95 -6.17 -16.70 -0.68
CA VAL A 95 -6.07 -17.21 0.70
C VAL A 95 -7.35 -17.02 1.51
N MET A 96 -8.31 -16.23 1.02
CA MET A 96 -9.56 -15.94 1.72
C MET A 96 -10.67 -15.46 0.77
N PRO A 97 -11.97 -15.69 1.10
CA PRO A 97 -13.08 -15.12 0.33
C PRO A 97 -13.09 -13.59 0.36
N ILE A 98 -13.43 -12.95 -0.76
CA ILE A 98 -13.57 -11.49 -0.84
C ILE A 98 -14.98 -11.10 -0.38
N THR A 99 -15.13 -10.82 0.91
CA THR A 99 -16.36 -10.28 1.49
C THR A 99 -16.34 -8.75 1.53
N PRO A 100 -17.49 -8.06 1.75
CA PRO A 100 -17.51 -6.62 1.91
C PRO A 100 -16.57 -6.10 3.01
N LEU A 101 -16.42 -6.86 4.11
CA LEU A 101 -15.49 -6.53 5.18
C LEU A 101 -14.03 -6.57 4.68
N VAL A 102 -13.68 -7.57 3.87
CA VAL A 102 -12.33 -7.71 3.28
C VAL A 102 -12.02 -6.56 2.33
N VAL A 103 -13.00 -6.18 1.50
CA VAL A 103 -12.87 -5.01 0.62
C VAL A 103 -12.67 -3.73 1.44
N ALA A 104 -13.44 -3.54 2.51
CA ALA A 104 -13.30 -2.39 3.40
C ALA A 104 -11.91 -2.35 4.07
N VAL A 105 -11.41 -3.48 4.56
CA VAL A 105 -10.07 -3.59 5.15
C VAL A 105 -8.98 -3.32 4.09
N ALA A 106 -9.10 -3.90 2.90
CA ALA A 106 -8.14 -3.70 1.82
C ALA A 106 -8.08 -2.24 1.38
N LEU A 107 -9.22 -1.58 1.17
CA LEU A 107 -9.28 -0.16 0.82
C LEU A 107 -8.77 0.74 1.95
N SER A 108 -9.11 0.44 3.19
CA SER A 108 -8.73 1.28 4.33
C SER A 108 -7.24 1.20 4.64
N PHE A 109 -6.71 0.00 4.91
CA PHE A 109 -5.35 -0.15 5.38
C PHE A 109 -4.33 0.12 4.27
N ASN A 110 -4.53 -0.49 3.09
CA ASN A 110 -3.64 -0.24 1.96
C ASN A 110 -3.83 1.19 1.42
N GLY A 111 -5.05 1.73 1.43
CA GLY A 111 -5.30 3.11 1.01
C GLY A 111 -4.63 4.15 1.93
N ILE A 112 -4.74 3.99 3.25
CA ILE A 112 -4.08 4.87 4.23
C ILE A 112 -2.56 4.83 4.04
N ALA A 113 -1.98 3.62 3.95
CA ALA A 113 -0.57 3.45 3.66
C ALA A 113 -0.20 4.12 2.33
N ALA A 114 -1.02 3.92 1.30
CA ALA A 114 -0.74 4.43 -0.03
C ALA A 114 -0.76 5.95 -0.12
N VAL A 115 -1.70 6.60 0.57
CA VAL A 115 -1.75 8.07 0.69
C VAL A 115 -0.47 8.57 1.36
N ALA A 116 -0.02 7.93 2.44
CA ALA A 116 1.20 8.31 3.15
C ALA A 116 2.45 8.16 2.28
N PHE A 117 2.58 7.05 1.54
CA PHE A 117 3.68 6.83 0.61
C PHE A 117 3.69 7.87 -0.50
N GLY A 118 2.53 8.24 -1.05
CA GLY A 118 2.45 9.31 -2.05
C GLY A 118 2.84 10.69 -1.51
N VAL A 119 2.54 11.00 -0.24
CA VAL A 119 3.02 12.24 0.40
C VAL A 119 4.54 12.22 0.55
N LEU A 120 5.13 11.07 0.91
CA LEU A 120 6.59 10.92 0.97
C LEU A 120 7.23 11.04 -0.41
N TYR A 121 6.65 10.41 -1.44
CA TYR A 121 7.07 10.53 -2.83
C TYR A 121 7.15 12.01 -3.25
N ARG A 122 6.09 12.78 -2.99
CA ARG A 122 6.07 14.21 -3.32
C ARG A 122 7.10 15.04 -2.56
N LYS A 123 7.32 14.74 -1.27
CA LYS A 123 8.17 15.56 -0.39
C LYS A 123 9.64 15.18 -0.46
N ARG A 124 9.96 13.92 -0.72
CA ARG A 124 11.30 13.34 -0.52
C ARG A 124 11.75 12.38 -1.62
N GLY A 125 10.98 12.20 -2.69
CA GLY A 125 11.36 11.36 -3.82
C GLY A 125 10.93 9.89 -3.68
N LEU A 126 11.23 9.11 -4.71
CA LEU A 126 10.77 7.73 -4.85
C LEU A 126 11.37 6.83 -3.78
N GLU A 127 12.66 6.98 -3.51
CA GLU A 127 13.43 6.21 -2.53
C GLU A 127 12.83 6.30 -1.13
N ALA A 128 12.32 7.48 -0.75
CA ALA A 128 11.66 7.67 0.53
C ALA A 128 10.32 6.89 0.62
N ALA A 129 9.57 6.81 -0.48
CA ALA A 129 8.36 5.99 -0.53
C ALA A 129 8.70 4.49 -0.51
N MET A 130 9.75 4.08 -1.22
CA MET A 130 10.27 2.70 -1.23
C MET A 130 10.68 2.22 0.15
N ILE A 131 11.49 3.02 0.87
CA ILE A 131 11.92 2.69 2.23
C ILE A 131 10.72 2.64 3.19
N ALA A 132 9.78 3.57 3.07
CA ALA A 132 8.60 3.60 3.93
C ALA A 132 7.70 2.38 3.72
N HIS A 133 7.45 2.00 2.47
CA HIS A 133 6.65 0.83 2.14
C HIS A 133 7.35 -0.46 2.55
N PHE A 134 8.64 -0.62 2.22
CA PHE A 134 9.44 -1.75 2.70
C PHE A 134 9.37 -1.88 4.23
N THR A 135 9.47 -0.75 4.95
CA THR A 135 9.41 -0.75 6.43
C THR A 135 8.02 -1.13 6.94
N ALA A 136 6.95 -0.67 6.29
CA ALA A 136 5.59 -1.06 6.62
C ALA A 136 5.39 -2.57 6.44
N ASP A 137 5.84 -3.12 5.31
CA ASP A 137 5.79 -4.55 5.03
C ASP A 137 6.67 -5.34 6.00
N PHE A 138 7.86 -4.84 6.35
CA PHE A 138 8.70 -5.49 7.33
C PHE A 138 7.99 -5.59 8.69
N VAL A 139 7.35 -4.50 9.14
CA VAL A 139 6.58 -4.51 10.39
C VAL A 139 5.41 -5.48 10.30
N ILE A 140 4.67 -5.52 9.18
CA ILE A 140 3.50 -6.38 9.03
C ILE A 140 3.89 -7.85 8.82
N TYR A 141 4.73 -8.11 7.83
CA TYR A 141 5.09 -9.43 7.37
C TYR A 141 6.30 -10.01 8.03
N VAL A 142 7.15 -9.30 8.78
CA VAL A 142 8.29 -9.90 9.53
C VAL A 142 8.02 -9.88 11.04
N VAL A 143 7.70 -8.71 11.58
CA VAL A 143 7.44 -8.56 13.03
C VAL A 143 6.06 -9.08 13.42
N GLY A 144 5.01 -8.77 12.64
CA GLY A 144 3.62 -9.14 12.94
C GLY A 144 3.42 -10.63 13.29
N PRO A 145 3.87 -11.58 12.46
CA PRO A 145 3.75 -13.00 12.78
C PRO A 145 4.45 -13.48 14.06
N ALA A 146 5.47 -12.75 14.55
CA ALA A 146 6.06 -13.07 15.84
C ALA A 146 5.11 -12.72 17.01
N LEU A 147 4.23 -11.73 16.81
CA LEU A 147 3.22 -11.31 17.77
C LEU A 147 1.93 -12.15 17.71
N LEU A 148 1.75 -12.98 16.67
CA LEU A 148 0.64 -13.94 16.59
C LEU A 148 0.86 -15.21 17.42
N ARG A 149 2.10 -15.43 17.91
CA ARG A 149 2.51 -16.64 18.64
C ARG A 149 2.49 -16.46 20.17
N THR A 150 1.90 -15.37 20.66
CA THR A 150 1.51 -15.20 22.07
C THR A 150 0.10 -15.71 22.28
#